data_AF-A0A7Y7CD18-F1
#
_entry.id   AF-A0A7Y7CD18-F1
#
_cell.length_a   1.000
_cell.length_b   1.000
_cell.length_c   1.000
_cell.angle_alpha   90.00
_cell.angle_beta   90.00
_cell.angle_gamma   90.00
#
_symmetry.space_group_name_H-M   'P 1'
#
loop_
_entity.id
_entity.type
_entity.pdbx_description
1 polymer ?
#
loop_
_entity_poly.entity_id
_entity_poly.type
_entity_poly.pdbx_seq_one_letter_code
_entity_poly.pdbx_strand_id
1 'polypeptide(L)'
;MRKSAGLSLLLMMGVGCAHSSGTPKDVVSTVGARASQDLSQRASKAYDAEDFATCADLRRQAAEAMTDAGLRSEGYYSAARCSAMGGRPDDALAFLKRSAGEGYLSVEQLQFDPELASLRSLPGWTEVVSAVQANLDKADAPPMPLPVLMTIDVSRSRRADAASVIQMLGLEVGKPVVGSRHLLKKRQEALRQRFNLAYAEVGMIAFFAEDLKGQAFASVDLVDAEDSHRLSFLPTPTGHVEDPGGLVAQWLEYDDKVEQLMISGGLNPEQPMTCRVAHCTFGFGHPELAPYEPRFVEKAPAARESLLRVLREDADANRRAVVPLVLGYAGTPEQVIGWLVPFFKDPDSGVRNNVVRAVLAFQESLARPVVDLSVVFEVMTMPGVMDRNKGTYLLEMVLVKLTPDELKARRAEVLQKVGTLLVDMSAYQQPINRDPAVKVLRLLSGEDFERPEQWRQWLSRQGH
;
A
#
# COMPACT_ATOMS: atom_id res chain seq x y z
N MET A 1 11.49 -5.90 -26.18
CA MET A 1 10.43 -6.20 -25.19
C MET A 1 10.37 -5.05 -24.20
N ARG A 2 9.27 -4.28 -24.17
CA ARG A 2 9.06 -3.26 -23.14
C ARG A 2 8.99 -3.97 -21.78
N LYS A 3 9.84 -3.59 -20.83
CA LYS A 3 9.73 -4.09 -19.45
C LYS A 3 8.48 -3.46 -18.84
N SER A 4 7.40 -4.23 -18.70
CA SER A 4 6.22 -3.83 -17.93
C SER A 4 6.56 -3.88 -16.44
N ALA A 5 6.87 -2.73 -15.87
CA ALA A 5 6.82 -2.52 -14.42
C ALA A 5 5.47 -1.85 -14.16
N GLY A 6 4.42 -2.66 -13.96
CA GLY A 6 3.07 -2.17 -13.76
C GLY A 6 3.00 -1.18 -12.59
N LEU A 7 2.48 0.02 -12.85
CA LEU A 7 2.28 1.05 -11.85
C LEU A 7 1.16 0.60 -10.90
N SER A 8 1.55 0.02 -9.77
CA SER A 8 0.64 -0.52 -8.76
C SER A 8 0.64 0.42 -7.55
N LEU A 9 -0.54 0.90 -7.15
CA LEU A 9 -0.68 1.67 -5.91
C LEU A 9 -1.17 0.72 -4.81
N LEU A 10 -0.47 0.70 -3.69
CA LEU A 10 -0.98 0.05 -2.49
C LEU A 10 -2.13 0.93 -2.00
N LEU A 11 -3.36 0.40 -2.00
CA LEU A 11 -4.47 1.08 -1.34
C LEU A 11 -4.24 0.95 0.17
N MET A 12 -3.60 1.95 0.76
CA MET A 12 -3.76 2.22 2.19
C MET A 12 -5.24 2.53 2.39
N MET A 13 -6.01 1.54 2.83
CA MET A 13 -7.43 1.74 3.11
C MET A 13 -7.55 2.65 4.33
N GLY A 14 -7.57 3.98 4.15
CA GLY A 14 -7.68 4.91 5.26
C GLY A 14 -7.56 6.39 4.89
N VAL A 15 -8.70 7.09 4.96
CA VAL A 15 -8.92 8.55 5.06
C VAL A 15 -8.17 9.43 4.05
N GLY A 16 -8.67 9.48 2.81
CA GLY A 16 -8.42 10.60 1.93
C GLY A 16 -9.10 11.85 2.49
N CYS A 17 -8.37 12.70 3.20
CA CYS A 17 -8.75 14.09 3.40
C CYS A 17 -8.47 14.82 2.08
N ALA A 18 -9.49 15.06 1.27
CA ALA A 18 -9.36 15.86 0.07
C ALA A 18 -9.08 17.33 0.47
N HIS A 19 -8.02 17.92 -0.10
CA HIS A 19 -7.72 19.35 0.00
C HIS A 19 -7.94 19.99 -1.38
N SER A 20 -8.81 21.00 -1.44
CA SER A 20 -9.09 21.76 -2.67
C SER A 20 -7.97 22.76 -2.97
N SER A 21 -7.62 22.90 -4.25
CA SER A 21 -6.67 23.88 -4.77
C SER A 21 -7.20 25.33 -4.69
N GLY A 22 -6.46 26.23 -4.06
CA GLY A 22 -6.79 27.65 -3.99
C GLY A 22 -5.57 28.56 -4.24
N THR A 23 -5.72 29.53 -5.14
CA THR A 23 -4.77 30.64 -5.35
C THR A 23 -4.77 31.62 -4.16
N PRO A 24 -3.79 32.55 -4.03
CA PRO A 24 -3.39 33.21 -2.77
C PRO A 24 -4.37 34.17 -2.06
N LYS A 25 -5.69 34.03 -2.19
CA LYS A 25 -6.68 34.92 -1.53
C LYS A 25 -7.33 34.35 -0.26
N ASP A 26 -6.77 33.30 0.31
CA ASP A 26 -7.49 32.39 1.22
C ASP A 26 -7.03 32.41 2.68
N VAL A 27 -6.84 33.58 3.28
CA VAL A 27 -6.46 33.66 4.71
C VAL A 27 -7.61 33.17 5.63
N VAL A 28 -8.89 33.35 5.24
CA VAL A 28 -10.06 32.86 5.99
C VAL A 28 -10.30 31.35 5.80
N SER A 29 -9.93 30.81 4.63
CA SER A 29 -10.00 29.38 4.28
C SER A 29 -9.09 28.51 5.17
N THR A 30 -7.96 29.07 5.63
CA THR A 30 -6.98 28.30 6.44
C THR A 30 -7.45 27.92 7.85
N VAL A 31 -8.34 28.71 8.48
CA VAL A 31 -8.77 28.43 9.86
C VAL A 31 -9.82 27.32 9.90
N GLY A 32 -10.81 27.37 9.01
CA GLY A 32 -11.82 26.32 8.86
C GLY A 32 -11.21 24.99 8.43
N ALA A 33 -10.29 25.02 7.47
CA ALA A 33 -9.57 23.83 7.01
C ALA A 33 -8.72 23.20 8.13
N ARG A 34 -7.99 24.01 8.91
CA ARG A 34 -7.19 23.51 10.06
C ARG A 34 -8.08 22.93 11.17
N ALA A 35 -9.19 23.59 11.47
CA ALA A 35 -10.14 23.10 12.47
C ALA A 35 -10.76 21.75 12.05
N SER A 36 -11.18 21.64 10.77
CA SER A 36 -11.68 20.37 10.23
C SER A 36 -10.61 19.27 10.22
N GLN A 37 -9.34 19.61 9.96
CA GLN A 37 -8.24 18.66 9.99
C GLN A 37 -8.00 18.12 11.41
N ASP A 38 -7.95 18.97 12.44
CA ASP A 38 -7.85 18.53 13.84
C ASP A 38 -9.01 17.61 14.23
N LEU A 39 -10.24 18.03 13.91
CA LEU A 39 -11.44 17.23 14.16
C LEU A 39 -11.39 15.88 13.46
N SER A 40 -10.93 15.83 12.19
CA SER A 40 -10.78 14.59 11.43
C SER A 40 -9.74 13.66 12.01
N GLN A 41 -8.60 14.19 12.50
CA GLN A 41 -7.58 13.38 13.18
C GLN A 41 -8.10 12.80 14.49
N ARG A 42 -8.81 13.60 15.28
CA ARG A 42 -9.45 13.15 16.52
C ARG A 42 -10.54 12.11 16.24
N ALA A 43 -11.31 12.28 15.17
CA ALA A 43 -12.31 11.31 14.73
C ALA A 43 -11.67 9.98 14.33
N SER A 44 -10.54 10.00 13.61
CA SER A 44 -9.78 8.79 13.29
C SER A 44 -9.27 8.08 14.55
N LYS A 45 -8.77 8.82 15.55
CA LYS A 45 -8.37 8.24 16.85
C LYS A 45 -9.56 7.60 17.57
N ALA A 46 -10.73 8.24 17.57
CA ALA A 46 -11.94 7.69 18.16
C ALA A 46 -12.41 6.41 17.44
N TYR A 47 -12.38 6.40 16.11
CA TYR A 47 -12.68 5.21 15.29
C TYR A 47 -11.72 4.05 15.62
N ASP A 48 -10.41 4.33 15.73
CA ASP A 48 -9.40 3.32 16.05
C ASP A 48 -9.54 2.79 17.49
N ALA A 49 -10.09 3.61 18.39
CA ALA A 49 -10.44 3.23 19.76
C ALA A 49 -11.84 2.58 19.89
N GLU A 50 -12.54 2.36 18.77
CA GLU A 50 -13.91 1.81 18.73
C GLU A 50 -14.96 2.67 19.45
N ASP A 51 -14.63 3.95 19.73
CA ASP A 51 -15.58 4.96 20.19
C ASP A 51 -16.29 5.58 18.99
N PHE A 52 -17.18 4.78 18.41
CA PHE A 52 -17.91 5.14 17.20
C PHE A 52 -18.90 6.30 17.42
N ALA A 53 -19.36 6.50 18.65
CA ALA A 53 -20.22 7.63 19.00
C ALA A 53 -19.45 8.95 18.85
N THR A 54 -18.30 9.06 19.52
CA THR A 54 -17.41 10.23 19.42
C THR A 54 -16.87 10.38 18.01
N CYS A 55 -16.54 9.28 17.30
CA CYS A 55 -16.13 9.36 15.91
C CYS A 55 -17.18 10.09 15.05
N ALA A 56 -18.44 9.64 15.11
CA ALA A 56 -19.49 10.21 14.28
C ALA A 56 -19.71 11.71 14.59
N ASP A 57 -19.70 12.09 15.86
CA ASP A 57 -19.87 13.49 16.27
C ASP A 57 -18.72 14.37 15.79
N LEU A 58 -17.48 13.87 15.84
CA LEU A 58 -16.31 14.60 15.35
C LEU A 58 -16.30 14.68 13.81
N ARG A 59 -16.70 13.61 13.10
CA ARG A 59 -16.85 13.63 11.63
C ARG A 59 -17.93 14.61 11.19
N ARG A 60 -19.06 14.67 11.89
CA ARG A 60 -20.12 15.66 11.67
C ARG A 60 -19.59 17.08 11.85
N GLN A 61 -18.92 17.35 12.97
CA GLN A 61 -18.34 18.69 13.24
C GLN A 61 -17.29 19.09 12.19
N ALA A 62 -16.45 18.14 11.76
CA ALA A 62 -15.49 18.36 10.69
C ALA A 62 -16.22 18.73 9.38
N ALA A 63 -17.26 17.99 9.01
CA ALA A 63 -18.09 18.31 7.85
C ALA A 63 -18.71 19.70 7.97
N GLU A 64 -19.30 20.05 9.11
CA GLU A 64 -19.93 21.37 9.34
C GLU A 64 -18.94 22.53 9.27
N ALA A 65 -17.64 22.29 9.53
CA ALA A 65 -16.59 23.29 9.42
C ALA A 65 -16.07 23.51 7.99
N MET A 66 -16.41 22.64 7.03
CA MET A 66 -15.98 22.75 5.64
C MET A 66 -16.92 23.66 4.83
N THR A 67 -16.34 24.48 3.95
CA THR A 67 -17.10 25.33 3.02
C THR A 67 -17.35 24.65 1.67
N ASP A 68 -16.47 23.74 1.26
CA ASP A 68 -16.62 22.96 0.03
C ASP A 68 -17.67 21.86 0.19
N ALA A 69 -18.68 21.84 -0.69
CA ALA A 69 -19.79 20.90 -0.61
C ALA A 69 -19.36 19.44 -0.81
N GLY A 70 -18.38 19.19 -1.69
CA GLY A 70 -17.81 17.86 -1.90
C GLY A 70 -17.17 17.32 -0.62
N LEU A 71 -16.31 18.12 0.01
CA LEU A 71 -15.68 17.76 1.29
C LEU A 71 -16.70 17.58 2.42
N ARG A 72 -17.75 18.41 2.47
CA ARG A 72 -18.86 18.24 3.42
C ARG A 72 -19.57 16.92 3.22
N SER A 73 -19.89 16.57 1.97
CA SER A 73 -20.60 15.34 1.64
C SER A 73 -19.83 14.08 2.10
N GLU A 74 -18.51 14.07 1.92
CA GLU A 74 -17.60 13.01 2.39
C GLU A 74 -17.51 12.96 3.93
N GLY A 75 -17.50 14.12 4.57
CA GLY A 75 -17.52 14.22 6.03
C GLY A 75 -18.80 13.63 6.64
N TYR A 76 -19.97 13.92 6.07
CA TYR A 76 -21.23 13.31 6.48
C TYR A 76 -21.29 11.81 6.17
N TYR A 77 -20.78 11.37 5.02
CA TYR A 77 -20.65 9.94 4.70
C TYR A 77 -19.82 9.21 5.77
N SER A 78 -18.68 9.80 6.16
CA SER A 78 -17.82 9.27 7.23
C SER A 78 -18.52 9.25 8.60
N ALA A 79 -19.34 10.25 8.91
CA ALA A 79 -20.15 10.27 10.14
C ALA A 79 -21.21 9.16 10.15
N ALA A 80 -21.83 8.88 8.99
CA ALA A 80 -22.78 7.80 8.83
C ALA A 80 -22.15 6.43 9.10
N ARG A 81 -20.97 6.17 8.53
CA ARG A 81 -20.19 4.95 8.78
C ARG A 81 -19.95 4.71 10.27
N CYS A 82 -19.45 5.72 10.98
CA CYS A 82 -19.25 5.63 12.42
C CYS A 82 -20.58 5.40 13.16
N SER A 83 -21.66 6.07 12.77
CA SER A 83 -22.97 5.87 13.42
C SER A 83 -23.53 4.47 13.21
N ALA A 84 -23.39 3.90 12.01
CA ALA A 84 -23.81 2.54 11.69
C ALA A 84 -23.03 1.49 12.50
N MET A 85 -21.71 1.65 12.57
CA MET A 85 -20.82 0.79 13.37
C MET A 85 -21.10 0.91 14.88
N GLY A 86 -21.50 2.10 15.34
CA GLY A 86 -21.91 2.34 16.72
C GLY A 86 -23.33 1.88 17.06
N GLY A 87 -24.04 1.20 16.15
CA GLY A 87 -25.40 0.72 16.40
C GLY A 87 -26.47 1.82 16.43
N ARG A 88 -26.23 2.96 15.77
CA ARG A 88 -27.18 4.09 15.64
C ARG A 88 -27.67 4.22 14.19
N PRO A 89 -28.54 3.30 13.72
CA PRO A 89 -28.94 3.23 12.31
C PRO A 89 -29.73 4.46 11.83
N ASP A 90 -30.57 5.05 12.69
CA ASP A 90 -31.36 6.24 12.34
C ASP A 90 -30.47 7.47 12.11
N ASP A 91 -29.49 7.70 13.01
CA ASP A 91 -28.47 8.75 12.85
C ASP A 91 -27.65 8.51 11.58
N ALA A 92 -27.27 7.27 11.32
CA ALA A 92 -26.50 6.91 10.12
C ALA A 92 -27.28 7.22 8.84
N LEU A 93 -28.56 6.85 8.76
CA LEU A 93 -29.42 7.22 7.63
C LEU A 93 -29.61 8.73 7.50
N ALA A 94 -29.76 9.45 8.61
CA ALA A 94 -29.87 10.91 8.59
C ALA A 94 -28.58 11.55 8.03
N PHE A 95 -27.40 11.07 8.42
CA PHE A 95 -26.14 11.53 7.86
C PHE A 95 -25.98 11.18 6.38
N LEU A 96 -26.40 10.00 5.94
CA LEU A 96 -26.39 9.64 4.52
C LEU A 96 -27.32 10.53 3.68
N LYS A 97 -28.50 10.88 4.20
CA LYS A 97 -29.39 11.86 3.54
C LYS A 97 -28.74 13.23 3.41
N ARG A 98 -28.03 13.69 4.45
CA ARG A 98 -27.25 14.95 4.40
C ARG A 98 -26.10 14.86 3.39
N SER A 99 -25.34 13.76 3.41
CA SER A 99 -24.27 13.49 2.45
C SER A 99 -24.78 13.54 1.01
N ALA A 100 -25.89 12.86 0.71
CA ALA A 100 -26.54 12.92 -0.59
C ALA A 100 -27.03 14.35 -0.93
N GLY A 101 -27.61 15.08 0.03
CA GLY A 101 -28.05 16.47 -0.15
C GLY A 101 -26.92 17.46 -0.45
N GLU A 102 -25.71 17.18 0.03
CA GLU A 102 -24.49 17.96 -0.25
C GLU A 102 -23.80 17.55 -1.57
N GLY A 103 -24.37 16.59 -2.31
CA GLY A 103 -23.88 16.21 -3.63
C GLY A 103 -22.94 15.00 -3.67
N TYR A 104 -22.97 14.11 -2.67
CA TYR A 104 -22.19 12.86 -2.72
C TYR A 104 -22.47 12.07 -4.00
N LEU A 105 -21.42 11.52 -4.63
CA LEU A 105 -21.47 10.94 -5.99
C LEU A 105 -21.24 9.42 -6.04
N SER A 106 -20.70 8.80 -4.99
CA SER A 106 -20.18 7.43 -5.08
C SER A 106 -21.22 6.36 -4.72
N VAL A 107 -22.06 5.99 -5.69
CA VAL A 107 -23.11 4.95 -5.52
C VAL A 107 -22.51 3.60 -5.16
N GLU A 108 -21.44 3.18 -5.85
CA GLU A 108 -20.80 1.89 -5.59
C GLU A 108 -20.23 1.84 -4.16
N GLN A 109 -19.57 2.90 -3.72
CA GLN A 109 -19.05 2.97 -2.35
C GLN A 109 -20.18 2.83 -1.34
N LEU A 110 -21.27 3.60 -1.50
CA LEU A 110 -22.44 3.51 -0.64
C LEU A 110 -23.02 2.07 -0.60
N GLN A 111 -23.15 1.43 -1.75
CA GLN A 111 -23.78 0.10 -1.86
C GLN A 111 -22.90 -1.04 -1.36
N PHE A 112 -21.57 -0.92 -1.49
CA PHE A 112 -20.63 -2.00 -1.14
C PHE A 112 -19.90 -1.78 0.19
N ASP A 113 -20.02 -0.61 0.84
CA ASP A 113 -19.39 -0.35 2.13
C ASP A 113 -19.87 -1.33 3.21
N PRO A 114 -18.99 -2.18 3.75
CA PRO A 114 -19.37 -3.18 4.74
C PRO A 114 -19.78 -2.56 6.08
N GLU A 115 -19.39 -1.33 6.38
CA GLU A 115 -19.80 -0.62 7.60
C GLU A 115 -21.24 -0.11 7.54
N LEU A 116 -21.81 0.00 6.34
CA LEU A 116 -23.20 0.38 6.12
C LEU A 116 -24.12 -0.82 5.89
N ALA A 117 -23.60 -2.06 5.98
CA ALA A 117 -24.35 -3.27 5.67
C ALA A 117 -25.66 -3.40 6.45
N SER A 118 -25.67 -2.99 7.73
CA SER A 118 -26.86 -3.01 8.60
C SER A 118 -27.96 -2.04 8.15
N LEU A 119 -27.65 -1.03 7.35
CA LEU A 119 -28.61 -0.02 6.90
C LEU A 119 -29.37 -0.43 5.63
N ARG A 120 -28.81 -1.37 4.85
CA ARG A 120 -29.31 -1.70 3.49
C ARG A 120 -30.74 -2.24 3.48
N SER A 121 -31.20 -2.81 4.59
CA SER A 121 -32.57 -3.32 4.75
C SER A 121 -33.54 -2.31 5.38
N LEU A 122 -33.07 -1.12 5.76
CA LEU A 122 -33.90 -0.15 6.49
C LEU A 122 -34.75 0.71 5.55
N PRO A 123 -35.94 1.16 6.01
CA PRO A 123 -36.69 2.19 5.32
C PRO A 123 -35.85 3.45 5.10
N GLY A 124 -35.88 3.99 3.89
CA GLY A 124 -35.10 5.18 3.52
C GLY A 124 -33.73 4.89 2.90
N TRP A 125 -33.22 3.65 2.96
CA TRP A 125 -31.98 3.29 2.24
C TRP A 125 -32.10 3.54 0.74
N THR A 126 -33.19 3.05 0.12
CA THR A 126 -33.46 3.23 -1.32
C THR A 126 -33.54 4.70 -1.69
N GLU A 127 -34.11 5.55 -0.83
CA GLU A 127 -34.20 7.00 -1.04
C GLU A 127 -32.80 7.63 -1.11
N VAL A 128 -31.90 7.27 -0.18
CA VAL A 128 -30.49 7.72 -0.21
C VAL A 128 -29.81 7.28 -1.49
N VAL A 129 -29.90 6.00 -1.84
CA VAL A 129 -29.23 5.45 -3.04
C VAL A 129 -29.72 6.16 -4.30
N SER A 130 -31.03 6.38 -4.44
CA SER A 130 -31.60 7.12 -5.56
C SER A 130 -31.15 8.59 -5.61
N ALA A 131 -31.01 9.24 -4.45
CA ALA A 131 -30.50 10.61 -4.38
C ALA A 131 -29.03 10.70 -4.83
N VAL A 132 -28.17 9.79 -4.36
CA VAL A 132 -26.75 9.73 -4.78
C VAL A 132 -26.64 9.39 -6.27
N GLN A 133 -27.47 8.47 -6.78
CA GLN A 133 -27.51 8.18 -8.22
C GLN A 133 -27.92 9.42 -9.03
N ALA A 134 -28.93 10.17 -8.58
CA ALA A 134 -29.36 11.39 -9.26
C ALA A 134 -28.31 12.50 -9.23
N ASN A 135 -27.43 12.52 -8.22
CA ASN A 135 -26.27 13.42 -8.21
C ASN A 135 -25.21 12.97 -9.23
N LEU A 136 -24.90 11.67 -9.24
CA LEU A 136 -23.95 11.07 -10.19
C LEU A 136 -24.37 11.31 -11.65
N ASP A 137 -25.66 11.12 -11.98
CA ASP A 137 -26.21 11.33 -13.31
C ASP A 137 -26.09 12.79 -13.81
N LYS A 138 -25.93 13.75 -12.89
CA LYS A 138 -25.78 15.18 -13.19
C LYS A 138 -24.33 15.66 -13.15
N ALA A 139 -23.38 14.83 -12.73
CA ALA A 139 -22.00 15.24 -12.55
C ALA A 139 -21.31 15.43 -13.91
N ASP A 140 -20.64 16.57 -14.11
CA ASP A 140 -19.86 16.84 -15.32
C ASP A 140 -18.67 15.88 -15.48
N ALA A 141 -18.10 15.44 -14.36
CA ALA A 141 -17.04 14.45 -14.29
C ALA A 141 -17.39 13.40 -13.21
N PRO A 142 -17.68 12.14 -13.58
CA PRO A 142 -17.96 11.11 -12.60
C PRO A 142 -16.70 10.76 -11.80
N PRO A 143 -16.86 10.27 -10.55
CA PRO A 143 -15.73 9.78 -9.77
C PRO A 143 -15.07 8.59 -10.47
N MET A 144 -13.80 8.36 -10.17
CA MET A 144 -13.10 7.16 -10.63
C MET A 144 -13.85 5.92 -10.13
N PRO A 145 -14.12 4.91 -10.99
CA PRO A 145 -14.79 3.70 -10.56
C PRO A 145 -13.96 2.96 -9.50
N LEU A 146 -14.64 2.30 -8.57
CA LEU A 146 -13.95 1.50 -7.57
C LEU A 146 -13.29 0.29 -8.24
N PRO A 147 -12.08 -0.10 -7.81
CA PRO A 147 -11.45 -1.27 -8.37
C PRO A 147 -12.21 -2.53 -7.97
N VAL A 148 -12.37 -3.45 -8.92
CA VAL A 148 -13.08 -4.73 -8.72
C VAL A 148 -12.10 -5.79 -8.23
N LEU A 149 -12.44 -6.50 -7.16
CA LEU A 149 -11.61 -7.57 -6.62
C LEU A 149 -11.58 -8.75 -7.59
N MET A 150 -10.43 -8.99 -8.21
CA MET A 150 -10.27 -10.06 -9.19
C MET A 150 -9.94 -11.38 -8.53
N THR A 151 -9.04 -11.40 -7.56
CA THR A 151 -8.59 -12.62 -6.89
C THR A 151 -8.15 -12.37 -5.45
N ILE A 152 -8.07 -13.46 -4.68
CA ILE A 152 -7.54 -13.49 -3.33
C ILE A 152 -6.51 -14.62 -3.25
N ASP A 153 -5.23 -14.27 -3.12
CA ASP A 153 -4.14 -15.24 -2.95
C ASP A 153 -3.87 -15.45 -1.45
N VAL A 154 -4.07 -16.67 -0.94
CA VAL A 154 -3.78 -17.01 0.47
C VAL A 154 -2.42 -17.69 0.54
N SER A 155 -1.59 -17.23 1.46
CA SER A 155 -0.17 -17.58 1.48
C SER A 155 0.29 -18.10 2.83
N ARG A 156 1.09 -19.17 2.79
CA ARG A 156 2.09 -19.51 3.84
C ARG A 156 1.54 -19.95 5.20
N SER A 157 0.43 -20.69 5.22
CA SER A 157 -0.03 -21.44 6.39
C SER A 157 -0.17 -22.93 6.08
N ARG A 158 0.22 -23.79 7.02
CA ARG A 158 -0.06 -25.23 7.01
C ARG A 158 -1.37 -25.57 7.75
N ARG A 159 -1.95 -24.58 8.43
CA ARG A 159 -3.10 -24.73 9.33
C ARG A 159 -4.40 -24.17 8.75
N ALA A 160 -4.29 -23.16 7.89
CA ALA A 160 -5.41 -22.49 7.28
C ALA A 160 -5.41 -22.77 5.78
N ASP A 161 -6.46 -23.43 5.29
CA ASP A 161 -6.68 -23.56 3.86
C ASP A 161 -7.26 -22.26 3.28
N ALA A 162 -7.02 -22.04 1.98
CA ALA A 162 -7.40 -20.80 1.32
C ALA A 162 -8.91 -20.52 1.36
N ALA A 163 -9.75 -21.55 1.23
CA ALA A 163 -11.20 -21.40 1.16
C ALA A 163 -11.77 -20.92 2.50
N SER A 164 -11.33 -21.54 3.61
CA SER A 164 -11.72 -21.13 4.96
C SER A 164 -11.28 -19.70 5.28
N VAL A 165 -10.07 -19.31 4.86
CA VAL A 165 -9.55 -17.95 5.06
C VAL A 165 -10.37 -16.92 4.30
N ILE A 166 -10.64 -17.17 3.01
CA ILE A 166 -11.45 -16.28 2.16
C ILE A 166 -12.85 -16.10 2.75
N GLN A 167 -13.48 -17.20 3.19
CA GLN A 167 -14.79 -17.15 3.83
C GLN A 167 -14.79 -16.26 5.08
N MET A 168 -13.80 -16.40 5.96
CA MET A 168 -13.70 -15.60 7.18
C MET A 168 -13.42 -14.11 6.91
N LEU A 169 -12.73 -13.80 5.81
CA LEU A 169 -12.46 -12.43 5.41
C LEU A 169 -13.68 -11.71 4.83
N GLY A 170 -14.71 -12.43 4.38
CA GLY A 170 -15.91 -11.84 3.80
C GLY A 170 -15.61 -10.93 2.60
N LEU A 171 -14.55 -11.24 1.85
CA LEU A 171 -14.19 -10.59 0.60
C LEU A 171 -14.81 -11.38 -0.56
N GLU A 172 -15.41 -10.69 -1.52
CA GLU A 172 -16.10 -11.30 -2.65
C GLU A 172 -15.41 -10.95 -3.96
N VAL A 173 -14.90 -11.96 -4.66
CA VAL A 173 -14.37 -11.81 -6.02
C VAL A 173 -15.48 -11.35 -6.97
N GLY A 174 -15.14 -10.41 -7.86
CA GLY A 174 -16.06 -9.79 -8.81
C GLY A 174 -16.86 -8.62 -8.24
N LYS A 175 -16.59 -8.19 -7.00
CA LYS A 175 -17.24 -7.03 -6.38
C LYS A 175 -16.29 -5.83 -6.27
N PRO A 176 -16.83 -4.59 -6.30
CA PRO A 176 -16.08 -3.41 -5.93
C PRO A 176 -15.47 -3.55 -4.54
N VAL A 177 -14.24 -3.10 -4.42
CA VAL A 177 -13.51 -3.08 -3.17
C VAL A 177 -13.87 -1.83 -2.38
N VAL A 178 -14.53 -2.02 -1.24
CA VAL A 178 -14.74 -0.95 -0.26
C VAL A 178 -14.14 -1.34 1.09
N GLY A 179 -13.25 -0.49 1.57
CA GLY A 179 -12.45 -0.75 2.76
C GLY A 179 -13.10 -0.43 4.09
N SER A 180 -12.90 -1.32 5.06
CA SER A 180 -13.10 -1.05 6.48
C SER A 180 -11.87 -1.49 7.26
N ARG A 181 -11.10 -0.52 7.80
CA ARG A 181 -9.93 -0.83 8.65
C ARG A 181 -10.33 -1.63 9.87
N HIS A 182 -11.43 -1.23 10.52
CA HIS A 182 -11.90 -1.89 11.73
C HIS A 182 -12.34 -3.33 11.46
N LEU A 183 -13.25 -3.55 10.50
CA LEU A 183 -13.76 -4.90 10.22
C LEU A 183 -12.65 -5.83 9.72
N LEU A 184 -11.73 -5.33 8.89
CA LEU A 184 -10.60 -6.11 8.42
C LEU A 184 -9.69 -6.52 9.59
N LYS A 185 -9.36 -5.59 10.49
CA LYS A 185 -8.58 -5.87 11.71
C LYS A 185 -9.24 -6.95 12.56
N LYS A 186 -10.56 -6.86 12.81
CA LYS A 186 -11.31 -7.88 13.57
C LYS A 186 -11.29 -9.25 12.88
N ARG A 187 -11.43 -9.29 11.56
CA ARG A 187 -11.36 -10.54 10.78
C ARG A 187 -9.95 -11.15 10.81
N GLN A 188 -8.90 -10.33 10.72
CA GLN A 188 -7.51 -10.79 10.90
C GLN A 188 -7.26 -11.34 12.31
N GLU A 189 -7.77 -10.68 13.35
CA GLU A 189 -7.70 -11.18 14.73
C GLU A 189 -8.41 -12.54 14.88
N ALA A 190 -9.60 -12.68 14.30
CA ALA A 190 -10.34 -13.94 14.29
C ALA A 190 -9.59 -15.05 13.54
N LEU A 191 -8.97 -14.74 12.40
CA LEU A 191 -8.09 -15.68 11.68
C LEU A 191 -6.94 -16.17 12.56
N ARG A 192 -6.25 -15.25 13.25
CA ARG A 192 -5.13 -15.58 14.14
C ARG A 192 -5.56 -16.54 15.25
N GLN A 193 -6.70 -16.26 15.89
CA GLN A 193 -7.25 -17.11 16.95
C GLN A 193 -7.70 -18.48 16.41
N ARG A 194 -8.42 -18.51 15.29
CA ARG A 194 -9.02 -19.73 14.73
C ARG A 194 -7.99 -20.76 14.29
N PHE A 195 -6.89 -20.29 13.68
CA PHE A 195 -5.87 -21.15 13.07
C PHE A 195 -4.55 -21.17 13.85
N ASN A 196 -4.51 -20.56 15.04
CA ASN A 196 -3.30 -20.45 15.86
C ASN A 196 -2.11 -19.90 15.05
N LEU A 197 -2.28 -18.68 14.53
CA LEU A 197 -1.31 -17.95 13.72
C LEU A 197 -0.63 -16.86 14.56
N ALA A 198 0.68 -16.71 14.40
CA ALA A 198 1.41 -15.56 14.95
C ALA A 198 1.11 -14.27 14.17
N TYR A 199 0.72 -14.39 12.90
CA TYR A 199 0.44 -13.25 12.02
C TYR A 199 -0.63 -13.60 10.99
N ALA A 200 -1.49 -12.62 10.71
CA ALA A 200 -2.45 -12.65 9.60
C ALA A 200 -2.68 -11.22 9.11
N GLU A 201 -2.36 -10.94 7.85
CA GLU A 201 -2.60 -9.65 7.23
C GLU A 201 -3.17 -9.77 5.83
N VAL A 202 -4.04 -8.83 5.47
CA VAL A 202 -4.59 -8.72 4.12
C VAL A 202 -3.97 -7.48 3.48
N GLY A 203 -3.10 -7.70 2.51
CA GLY A 203 -2.61 -6.66 1.62
C GLY A 203 -3.51 -6.55 0.40
N MET A 204 -3.77 -5.33 -0.05
CA MET A 204 -4.63 -5.10 -1.21
C MET A 204 -4.01 -4.09 -2.16
N ILE A 205 -4.06 -4.43 -3.46
CA ILE A 205 -3.37 -3.68 -4.50
C ILE A 205 -4.35 -3.42 -5.62
N ALA A 206 -4.51 -2.14 -5.97
CA ALA A 206 -5.29 -1.73 -7.12
C ALA A 206 -4.38 -1.23 -8.24
N PHE A 207 -4.80 -1.52 -9.46
CA PHE A 207 -4.10 -1.13 -10.67
C PHE A 207 -4.86 -0.02 -11.37
N PHE A 208 -4.12 1.02 -11.76
CA PHE A 208 -4.67 2.24 -12.37
C PHE A 208 -4.19 2.45 -13.81
N ALA A 209 -3.39 1.52 -14.32
CA ALA A 209 -2.78 1.59 -15.64
C ALA A 209 -2.78 0.20 -16.32
N GLU A 210 -2.49 0.20 -17.62
CA GLU A 210 -2.39 -1.00 -18.46
C GLU A 210 -3.67 -1.86 -18.47
N ASP A 211 -3.55 -3.12 -18.84
CA ASP A 211 -4.65 -4.08 -18.99
C ASP A 211 -5.34 -4.44 -17.65
N LEU A 212 -4.76 -4.02 -16.52
CA LEU A 212 -5.28 -4.25 -15.17
C LEU A 212 -6.00 -3.03 -14.59
N LYS A 213 -6.14 -1.93 -15.35
CA LYS A 213 -6.81 -0.73 -14.87
C LYS A 213 -8.21 -1.04 -14.29
N GLY A 214 -8.47 -0.57 -13.08
CA GLY A 214 -9.74 -0.80 -12.37
C GLY A 214 -9.84 -2.18 -11.72
N GLN A 215 -8.76 -2.96 -11.67
CA GLN A 215 -8.71 -4.26 -10.99
C GLN A 215 -7.98 -4.15 -9.65
N ALA A 216 -8.47 -4.87 -8.66
CA ALA A 216 -7.85 -5.06 -7.37
C ALA A 216 -7.53 -6.54 -7.11
N PHE A 217 -6.47 -6.77 -6.35
CA PHE A 217 -6.00 -8.09 -5.95
C PHE A 217 -5.74 -8.07 -4.44
N ALA A 218 -6.24 -9.09 -3.73
CA ALA A 218 -5.94 -9.27 -2.32
C ALA A 218 -4.91 -10.38 -2.14
N SER A 219 -3.98 -10.17 -1.22
CA SER A 219 -3.06 -11.18 -0.70
C SER A 219 -3.30 -11.34 0.79
N VAL A 220 -3.45 -12.58 1.24
CA VAL A 220 -3.57 -12.92 2.66
C VAL A 220 -2.29 -13.59 3.12
N ASP A 221 -1.54 -12.85 3.92
CA ASP A 221 -0.25 -13.23 4.46
C ASP A 221 -0.41 -13.88 5.83
N LEU A 222 -0.05 -15.16 5.94
CA LEU A 222 -0.17 -15.92 7.17
C LEU A 222 1.21 -16.37 7.68
N VAL A 223 1.34 -16.42 9.01
CA VAL A 223 2.46 -17.05 9.70
C VAL A 223 1.91 -17.92 10.81
N ASP A 224 2.06 -19.24 10.68
CA ASP A 224 1.73 -20.20 11.74
C ASP A 224 2.54 -19.87 13.01
N ALA A 225 2.00 -20.17 14.19
CA ALA A 225 2.69 -19.90 15.46
C ALA A 225 4.12 -20.47 15.52
N GLU A 226 4.35 -21.64 14.91
CA GLU A 226 5.65 -22.31 14.84
C GLU A 226 6.66 -21.59 13.93
N ASP A 227 6.16 -20.76 13.00
CA ASP A 227 6.97 -20.02 12.04
C ASP A 227 7.21 -18.56 12.48
N SER A 228 6.96 -18.24 13.76
CA SER A 228 7.10 -16.88 14.31
C SER A 228 8.50 -16.27 14.15
N HIS A 229 9.53 -17.09 13.91
CA HIS A 229 10.86 -16.61 13.53
C HIS A 229 10.86 -15.70 12.29
N ARG A 230 9.87 -15.84 11.40
CA ARG A 230 9.66 -14.97 10.23
C ARG A 230 9.25 -13.54 10.60
N LEU A 231 8.87 -13.30 11.86
CA LEU A 231 8.48 -12.01 12.43
C LEU A 231 9.62 -11.34 13.20
N SER A 232 10.87 -11.72 12.93
CA SER A 232 12.06 -11.17 13.58
C SER A 232 12.41 -9.78 13.03
N PHE A 233 11.60 -8.78 13.41
CA PHE A 233 11.80 -7.38 13.06
C PHE A 233 12.75 -6.67 14.03
N LEU A 234 13.24 -5.50 13.62
CA LEU A 234 13.88 -4.55 14.51
C LEU A 234 12.88 -4.04 15.56
N PRO A 235 13.36 -3.59 16.74
CA PRO A 235 12.50 -2.97 17.74
C PRO A 235 11.72 -1.77 17.18
N THR A 236 10.46 -1.61 17.58
CA THR A 236 9.64 -0.44 17.24
C THR A 236 10.29 0.84 17.74
N PRO A 237 10.64 1.80 16.86
CA PRO A 237 11.16 3.08 17.30
C PRO A 237 10.10 3.87 18.07
N THR A 238 10.53 4.65 19.07
CA THR A 238 9.65 5.42 19.96
C THR A 238 10.07 6.89 20.06
N GLY A 239 11.15 7.27 19.38
CA GLY A 239 11.70 8.62 19.43
C GLY A 239 10.98 9.59 18.49
N HIS A 240 11.45 10.83 18.52
CA HIS A 240 11.10 11.84 17.53
C HIS A 240 12.39 12.51 17.08
N VAL A 241 12.66 12.47 15.78
CA VAL A 241 13.89 13.04 15.22
C VAL A 241 13.53 14.31 14.47
N GLU A 242 14.25 15.39 14.76
CA GLU A 242 14.09 16.66 14.03
C GLU A 242 14.27 16.43 12.52
N ASP A 243 13.44 17.10 11.72
CA ASP A 243 13.47 16.94 10.26
C ASP A 243 14.79 17.44 9.66
N PRO A 244 15.62 16.54 9.07
CA PRO A 244 16.95 16.89 8.58
C PRO A 244 16.90 17.92 7.45
N GLY A 245 17.05 19.20 7.79
CA GLY A 245 16.96 20.30 6.82
C GLY A 245 15.59 20.42 6.16
N GLY A 246 14.52 19.87 6.78
CA GLY A 246 13.17 19.85 6.24
C GLY A 246 12.97 18.92 5.04
N LEU A 247 13.90 17.98 4.79
CA LEU A 247 13.86 17.10 3.62
C LEU A 247 12.77 16.03 3.72
N VAL A 248 12.45 15.55 4.93
CA VAL A 248 11.41 14.53 5.12
C VAL A 248 10.04 15.15 4.85
N ALA A 249 9.74 16.30 5.47
CA ALA A 249 8.51 17.04 5.23
C ALA A 249 8.34 17.42 3.76
N GLN A 250 9.42 17.85 3.09
CA GLN A 250 9.35 18.20 1.68
C GLN A 250 9.06 16.99 0.77
N TRP A 251 9.54 15.80 1.11
CA TRP A 251 9.18 14.58 0.37
C TRP A 251 7.72 14.20 0.60
N LEU A 252 7.22 14.33 1.83
CA LEU A 252 5.80 14.09 2.12
C LEU A 252 4.89 15.07 1.36
N GLU A 253 5.25 16.35 1.29
CA GLU A 253 4.53 17.34 0.48
C GLU A 253 4.57 17.00 -1.02
N TYR A 254 5.69 16.46 -1.50
CA TYR A 254 5.82 15.94 -2.86
C TYR A 254 4.86 14.77 -3.11
N ASP A 255 4.81 13.79 -2.22
CA ASP A 255 3.91 12.63 -2.35
C ASP A 255 2.43 13.07 -2.33
N ASP A 256 2.05 14.02 -1.47
CA ASP A 256 0.71 14.61 -1.44
C ASP A 256 0.36 15.28 -2.79
N LYS A 257 1.30 16.03 -3.37
CA LYS A 257 1.12 16.68 -4.68
C LYS A 257 1.01 15.64 -5.79
N VAL A 258 1.80 14.57 -5.75
CA VAL A 258 1.70 13.45 -6.69
C VAL A 258 0.31 12.81 -6.64
N GLU A 259 -0.20 12.52 -5.44
CA GLU A 259 -1.52 11.93 -5.26
C GLU A 259 -2.62 12.83 -5.84
N GLN A 260 -2.58 14.13 -5.55
CA GLN A 260 -3.53 15.11 -6.10
C GLN A 260 -3.52 15.11 -7.64
N LEU A 261 -2.33 15.07 -8.25
CA LEU A 261 -2.21 15.05 -9.70
C LEU A 261 -2.64 13.70 -10.28
N MET A 262 -2.41 12.57 -9.60
CA MET A 262 -2.94 11.26 -10.03
C MET A 262 -4.47 11.24 -10.01
N ILE A 263 -5.08 11.72 -8.92
CA ILE A 263 -6.54 11.75 -8.74
C ILE A 263 -7.19 12.66 -9.79
N SER A 264 -6.58 13.82 -10.06
CA SER A 264 -7.09 14.77 -11.07
C SER A 264 -6.74 14.41 -12.51
N GLY A 265 -5.97 13.34 -12.74
CA GLY A 265 -5.48 12.96 -14.07
C GLY A 265 -4.39 13.89 -14.64
N GLY A 266 -3.83 14.78 -13.80
CA GLY A 266 -2.71 15.66 -14.15
C GLY A 266 -1.36 14.94 -14.31
N LEU A 267 -1.22 13.73 -13.77
CA LEU A 267 -0.09 12.85 -14.09
C LEU A 267 -0.47 11.83 -15.16
N ASN A 268 0.40 11.69 -16.16
CA ASN A 268 0.35 10.58 -17.10
C ASN A 268 1.20 9.42 -16.55
N PRO A 269 0.60 8.34 -16.04
CA PRO A 269 1.32 7.19 -15.49
C PRO A 269 2.18 6.44 -16.52
N GLU A 270 1.96 6.66 -17.82
CA GLU A 270 2.71 6.04 -18.90
C GLU A 270 3.95 6.84 -19.31
N GLN A 271 4.11 8.07 -18.84
CA GLN A 271 5.30 8.86 -19.12
C GLN A 271 6.52 8.28 -18.39
N PRO A 272 7.69 8.20 -19.05
CA PRO A 272 8.92 7.78 -18.39
C PRO A 272 9.23 8.67 -17.19
N MET A 273 9.43 8.05 -16.02
CA MET A 273 9.88 8.75 -14.83
C MET A 273 11.30 9.27 -15.03
N THR A 274 11.52 10.55 -14.73
CA THR A 274 12.84 11.18 -14.79
C THR A 274 13.28 11.64 -13.41
N CYS A 275 14.43 11.10 -12.96
CA CYS A 275 15.08 11.44 -11.70
C CYS A 275 16.59 11.39 -11.85
N ARG A 276 17.29 12.18 -11.04
CA ARG A 276 18.77 12.20 -11.00
C ARG A 276 19.39 11.03 -10.25
N VAL A 277 18.59 10.28 -9.51
CA VAL A 277 18.98 9.11 -8.74
C VAL A 277 18.34 7.84 -9.32
N ALA A 278 18.82 6.67 -8.90
CA ALA A 278 18.34 5.39 -9.42
C ALA A 278 16.85 5.13 -9.18
N HIS A 279 16.25 5.76 -8.15
CA HIS A 279 14.83 5.62 -7.87
C HIS A 279 14.20 6.85 -7.22
N CYS A 280 12.98 7.11 -7.66
CA CYS A 280 12.03 8.05 -7.10
C CYS A 280 10.62 7.54 -7.44
N THR A 281 9.62 7.99 -6.70
CA THR A 281 8.21 7.66 -6.99
C THR A 281 7.69 8.68 -8.00
N PHE A 282 7.14 8.29 -9.15
CA PHE A 282 6.50 9.15 -10.18
C PHE A 282 7.35 10.23 -10.87
N GLY A 283 8.55 10.55 -10.39
CA GLY A 283 9.50 11.41 -11.08
C GLY A 283 9.24 12.92 -10.97
N PHE A 284 10.15 13.72 -11.53
CA PHE A 284 10.12 15.19 -11.42
C PHE A 284 9.87 15.89 -12.76
N GLY A 285 9.37 15.16 -13.77
CA GLY A 285 9.09 15.70 -15.11
C GLY A 285 7.91 16.66 -15.18
N HIS A 286 6.96 16.58 -14.25
CA HIS A 286 5.80 17.47 -14.23
C HIS A 286 6.17 18.87 -13.68
N PRO A 287 5.67 19.99 -14.24
CA PRO A 287 6.04 21.34 -13.81
C PRO A 287 5.78 21.64 -12.32
N GLU A 288 4.73 21.07 -11.74
CA GLU A 288 4.44 21.22 -10.29
C GLU A 288 5.34 20.34 -9.40
N LEU A 289 5.98 19.33 -9.96
CA LEU A 289 6.86 18.41 -9.24
C LEU A 289 8.34 18.78 -9.41
N ALA A 290 8.73 19.34 -10.55
CA ALA A 290 10.10 19.73 -10.86
C ALA A 290 10.81 20.58 -9.77
N PRO A 291 10.13 21.51 -9.05
CA PRO A 291 10.78 22.34 -8.03
C PRO A 291 11.28 21.59 -6.79
N TYR A 292 10.82 20.35 -6.54
CA TYR A 292 11.20 19.59 -5.35
C TYR A 292 12.62 19.01 -5.45
N GLU A 293 13.00 18.45 -6.62
CA GLU A 293 14.27 17.71 -6.77
C GLU A 293 15.55 18.49 -6.46
N PRO A 294 15.72 19.76 -6.89
CA PRO A 294 16.96 20.49 -6.68
C PRO A 294 17.39 20.58 -5.21
N ARG A 295 16.42 20.64 -4.29
CA ARG A 295 16.69 20.71 -2.86
C ARG A 295 17.19 19.39 -2.29
N PHE A 296 16.67 18.25 -2.76
CA PHE A 296 17.18 16.93 -2.36
C PHE A 296 18.62 16.76 -2.83
N VAL A 297 18.92 17.14 -4.07
CA VAL A 297 20.28 17.11 -4.64
C VAL A 297 21.26 17.95 -3.81
N GLU A 298 20.85 19.16 -3.42
CA GLU A 298 21.72 20.08 -2.68
C GLU A 298 21.97 19.62 -1.24
N LYS A 299 20.92 19.19 -0.52
CA LYS A 299 20.96 19.08 0.94
C LYS A 299 21.13 17.66 1.48
N ALA A 300 20.70 16.63 0.73
CA ALA A 300 20.76 15.25 1.21
C ALA A 300 22.20 14.79 1.59
N PRO A 301 23.27 15.14 0.84
CA PRO A 301 24.63 14.72 1.20
C PRO A 301 25.05 15.16 2.61
N ALA A 302 24.74 16.41 3.00
CA ALA A 302 25.07 16.93 4.32
C ALA A 302 24.13 16.39 5.43
N ALA A 303 22.91 16.00 5.06
CA ALA A 303 21.90 15.51 6.00
C ALA A 303 21.95 13.99 6.25
N ARG A 304 22.87 13.25 5.59
CA ARG A 304 22.93 11.78 5.60
C ARG A 304 22.76 11.15 6.98
N GLU A 305 23.59 11.54 7.95
CA GLU A 305 23.56 10.92 9.30
C GLU A 305 22.23 11.18 10.00
N SER A 306 21.69 12.39 9.90
CA SER A 306 20.40 12.74 10.49
C SER A 306 19.24 12.00 9.81
N LEU A 307 19.30 11.78 8.49
CA LEU A 307 18.33 10.94 7.77
C LEU A 307 18.39 9.48 8.26
N LEU A 308 19.59 8.90 8.44
CA LEU A 308 19.74 7.56 9.01
C LEU A 308 19.24 7.47 10.45
N ARG A 309 19.34 8.55 11.22
CA ARG A 309 18.72 8.63 12.55
C ARG A 309 17.20 8.64 12.47
N VAL A 310 16.58 9.39 11.55
CA VAL A 310 15.12 9.33 11.32
C VAL A 310 14.70 7.88 11.10
N LEU A 311 15.34 7.18 10.16
CA LEU A 311 15.03 5.78 9.82
C LEU A 311 15.18 4.81 11.02
N ARG A 312 16.09 5.08 11.95
CA ARG A 312 16.36 4.23 13.13
C ARG A 312 15.50 4.55 14.34
N GLU A 313 15.21 5.82 14.59
CA GLU A 313 14.75 6.32 15.90
C GLU A 313 13.35 6.91 15.87
N ASP A 314 12.86 7.41 14.71
CA ASP A 314 11.59 8.14 14.63
C ASP A 314 10.39 7.19 14.72
N ALA A 315 9.47 7.46 15.64
CA ALA A 315 8.27 6.65 15.85
C ALA A 315 7.31 6.71 14.65
N ASP A 316 7.37 7.77 13.84
CA ASP A 316 6.50 7.94 12.68
C ASP A 316 7.01 7.13 11.49
N ALA A 317 6.31 6.04 11.18
CA ALA A 317 6.61 5.19 10.04
C ALA A 317 6.55 5.92 8.68
N ASN A 318 5.69 6.93 8.51
CA ASN A 318 5.62 7.70 7.26
C ASN A 318 6.89 8.53 7.06
N ARG A 319 7.38 9.17 8.12
CA ARG A 319 8.66 9.90 8.10
C ARG A 319 9.82 8.96 7.78
N ARG A 320 9.81 7.75 8.33
CA ARG A 320 10.84 6.73 8.05
C ARG A 320 10.75 6.20 6.62
N ALA A 321 9.55 5.99 6.09
CA ALA A 321 9.34 5.39 4.78
C ALA A 321 9.84 6.26 3.61
N VAL A 322 9.95 7.59 3.80
CA VAL A 322 10.50 8.48 2.76
C VAL A 322 12.03 8.57 2.77
N VAL A 323 12.67 8.23 3.89
CA VAL A 323 14.13 8.35 4.05
C VAL A 323 14.90 7.60 2.95
N PRO A 324 14.57 6.36 2.57
CA PRO A 324 15.28 5.65 1.50
C PRO A 324 15.27 6.39 0.15
N LEU A 325 14.22 7.16 -0.13
CA LEU A 325 14.06 7.92 -1.36
C LEU A 325 14.95 9.18 -1.36
N VAL A 326 15.04 9.86 -0.20
CA VAL A 326 15.92 11.02 -0.01
C VAL A 326 17.40 10.61 0.09
N LEU A 327 17.71 9.51 0.79
CA LEU A 327 19.08 9.00 0.94
C LEU A 327 19.72 8.64 -0.39
N GLY A 328 18.93 8.34 -1.41
CA GLY A 328 19.41 8.14 -2.78
C GLY A 328 20.22 9.31 -3.33
N TYR A 329 19.97 10.54 -2.86
CA TYR A 329 20.70 11.74 -3.25
C TYR A 329 21.98 11.97 -2.43
N ALA A 330 22.24 11.16 -1.39
CA ALA A 330 23.30 11.40 -0.42
C ALA A 330 24.57 10.56 -0.62
N GLY A 331 24.60 9.61 -1.56
CA GLY A 331 25.74 8.71 -1.75
C GLY A 331 25.75 7.95 -3.07
N THR A 332 26.78 7.13 -3.27
CA THR A 332 26.84 6.20 -4.41
C THR A 332 25.86 5.04 -4.22
N PRO A 333 25.50 4.31 -5.28
CA PRO A 333 24.61 3.15 -5.16
C PRO A 333 25.07 2.12 -4.11
N GLU A 334 26.36 1.79 -4.04
CA GLU A 334 26.91 0.84 -3.06
C GLU A 334 26.77 1.36 -1.62
N GLN A 335 27.03 2.65 -1.40
CA GLN A 335 26.87 3.28 -0.10
C GLN A 335 25.41 3.25 0.36
N VAL A 336 24.49 3.65 -0.53
CA VAL A 336 23.05 3.68 -0.23
C VAL A 336 22.56 2.26 0.09
N ILE A 337 22.96 1.25 -0.68
CA ILE A 337 22.62 -0.15 -0.39
C ILE A 337 23.14 -0.56 1.00
N GLY A 338 24.41 -0.26 1.29
CA GLY A 338 25.02 -0.59 2.59
C GLY A 338 24.30 0.06 3.78
N TRP A 339 23.79 1.28 3.61
CA TRP A 339 23.03 1.98 4.64
C TRP A 339 21.61 1.43 4.83
N LEU A 340 20.98 0.94 3.76
CA LEU A 340 19.57 0.55 3.74
C LEU A 340 19.32 -0.92 4.11
N VAL A 341 20.25 -1.83 3.77
CA VAL A 341 20.10 -3.27 4.06
C VAL A 341 19.73 -3.59 5.52
N PRO A 342 20.30 -2.93 6.55
CA PRO A 342 19.90 -3.20 7.94
C PRO A 342 18.40 -2.97 8.23
N PHE A 343 17.74 -2.13 7.44
CA PHE A 343 16.33 -1.75 7.61
C PHE A 343 15.36 -2.61 6.79
N PHE A 344 15.85 -3.67 6.15
CA PHE A 344 14.97 -4.72 5.61
C PHE A 344 14.08 -5.36 6.68
N LYS A 345 14.48 -5.26 7.95
CA LYS A 345 13.74 -5.75 9.11
C LYS A 345 12.93 -4.68 9.84
N ASP A 346 12.67 -3.53 9.21
CA ASP A 346 11.85 -2.51 9.83
C ASP A 346 10.52 -3.08 10.36
N PRO A 347 10.05 -2.72 11.55
CA PRO A 347 8.76 -3.22 12.06
C PRO A 347 7.58 -2.79 11.18
N ASP A 348 7.70 -1.66 10.47
CA ASP A 348 6.65 -1.17 9.58
C ASP A 348 6.83 -1.70 8.14
N SER A 349 5.76 -2.26 7.57
CA SER A 349 5.78 -2.87 6.23
C SER A 349 5.94 -1.84 5.10
N GLY A 350 5.46 -0.61 5.28
CA GLY A 350 5.65 0.49 4.34
C GLY A 350 7.11 0.92 4.25
N VAL A 351 7.77 1.04 5.41
CA VAL A 351 9.22 1.30 5.48
C VAL A 351 9.99 0.19 4.79
N ARG A 352 9.75 -1.09 5.13
CA ARG A 352 10.42 -2.23 4.46
C ARG A 352 10.22 -2.20 2.94
N ASN A 353 9.00 -1.96 2.47
CA ASN A 353 8.72 -1.86 1.03
C ASN A 353 9.57 -0.77 0.36
N ASN A 354 9.69 0.42 0.95
CA ASN A 354 10.46 1.51 0.35
C ASN A 354 11.97 1.28 0.44
N VAL A 355 12.45 0.69 1.54
CA VAL A 355 13.86 0.31 1.71
C VAL A 355 14.27 -0.73 0.66
N VAL A 356 13.52 -1.84 0.52
CA VAL A 356 13.84 -2.91 -0.45
C VAL A 356 13.69 -2.38 -1.88
N ARG A 357 12.70 -1.53 -2.16
CA ARG A 357 12.53 -0.89 -3.47
C ARG A 357 13.70 0.00 -3.85
N ALA A 358 14.18 0.82 -2.92
CA ALA A 358 15.36 1.66 -3.16
C ALA A 358 16.60 0.78 -3.42
N VAL A 359 16.85 -0.22 -2.56
CA VAL A 359 17.98 -1.16 -2.74
C VAL A 359 17.92 -1.89 -4.07
N LEU A 360 16.74 -2.36 -4.49
CA LEU A 360 16.51 -2.99 -5.80
C LEU A 360 16.96 -2.08 -6.95
N ALA A 361 16.53 -0.82 -6.95
CA ALA A 361 16.85 0.10 -8.04
C ALA A 361 18.33 0.51 -8.06
N PHE A 362 18.93 0.75 -6.89
CA PHE A 362 20.37 0.98 -6.81
C PHE A 362 21.16 -0.26 -7.25
N GLN A 363 20.71 -1.46 -6.89
CA GLN A 363 21.33 -2.71 -7.35
C GLN A 363 21.20 -2.89 -8.88
N GLU A 364 20.07 -2.49 -9.49
CA GLU A 364 19.89 -2.56 -10.95
C GLU A 364 20.92 -1.68 -11.69
N SER A 365 21.25 -0.51 -11.12
CA SER A 365 22.24 0.43 -11.67
C SER A 365 23.69 -0.08 -11.65
N LEU A 366 23.98 -1.09 -10.83
CA LEU A 366 25.32 -1.66 -10.69
C LEU A 366 25.58 -2.79 -11.70
N ALA A 367 26.84 -2.94 -12.11
CA ALA A 367 27.25 -4.01 -13.02
C ALA A 367 27.31 -5.39 -12.34
N ARG A 368 27.51 -5.42 -11.02
CA ARG A 368 27.68 -6.64 -10.22
C ARG A 368 26.78 -6.58 -8.99
N PRO A 369 26.33 -7.74 -8.49
CA PRO A 369 25.58 -7.80 -7.25
C PRO A 369 26.46 -7.39 -6.08
N VAL A 370 25.93 -6.53 -5.21
CA VAL A 370 26.51 -6.16 -3.92
C VAL A 370 25.64 -6.60 -2.75
N VAL A 371 24.36 -6.89 -2.99
CA VAL A 371 23.47 -7.49 -1.99
C VAL A 371 23.71 -9.00 -1.91
N ASP A 372 23.98 -9.50 -0.71
CA ASP A 372 24.16 -10.92 -0.45
C ASP A 372 22.85 -11.70 -0.59
N LEU A 373 22.92 -12.89 -1.21
CA LEU A 373 21.75 -13.77 -1.39
C LEU A 373 21.06 -14.14 -0.07
N SER A 374 21.82 -14.29 1.02
CA SER A 374 21.25 -14.59 2.34
C SER A 374 20.29 -13.51 2.83
N VAL A 375 20.63 -12.24 2.59
CA VAL A 375 19.78 -11.09 2.91
C VAL A 375 18.52 -11.10 2.04
N VAL A 376 18.65 -11.44 0.75
CA VAL A 376 17.51 -11.55 -0.16
C VAL A 376 16.54 -12.66 0.27
N PHE A 377 17.07 -13.84 0.64
CA PHE A 377 16.24 -14.95 1.12
C PHE A 377 15.47 -14.56 2.38
N GLU A 378 16.11 -13.84 3.30
CA GLU A 378 15.47 -13.37 4.51
C GLU A 378 14.25 -12.49 4.19
N VAL A 379 14.40 -11.46 3.37
CA VAL A 379 13.29 -10.60 2.94
C VAL A 379 12.17 -11.38 2.26
N MET A 380 12.51 -12.31 1.36
CA MET A 380 11.51 -13.13 0.69
C MET A 380 10.71 -14.00 1.66
N THR A 381 11.26 -14.36 2.81
CA THR A 381 10.58 -15.19 3.81
C THR A 381 9.77 -14.40 4.83
N MET A 382 9.94 -13.07 4.87
CA MET A 382 9.15 -12.17 5.73
C MET A 382 7.65 -12.22 5.39
N PRO A 383 6.77 -11.81 6.32
CA PRO A 383 5.35 -12.11 6.18
C PRO A 383 4.65 -11.32 5.08
N GLY A 384 4.99 -10.05 4.85
CA GLY A 384 4.17 -9.17 4.02
C GLY A 384 4.28 -9.46 2.53
N VAL A 385 3.17 -9.28 1.81
CA VAL A 385 3.10 -9.40 0.35
C VAL A 385 4.15 -8.53 -0.33
N MET A 386 4.40 -7.32 0.17
CA MET A 386 5.40 -6.41 -0.40
C MET A 386 6.83 -6.87 -0.12
N ASP A 387 7.08 -7.52 1.02
CA ASP A 387 8.38 -8.12 1.33
C ASP A 387 8.70 -9.23 0.31
N ARG A 388 7.73 -10.13 0.07
CA ARG A 388 7.84 -11.22 -0.92
C ARG A 388 7.97 -10.68 -2.34
N ASN A 389 7.17 -9.67 -2.67
CA ASN A 389 7.20 -9.02 -3.96
C ASN A 389 8.58 -8.45 -4.29
N LYS A 390 9.03 -7.49 -3.46
CA LYS A 390 10.28 -6.76 -3.70
C LYS A 390 11.50 -7.63 -3.47
N GLY A 391 11.44 -8.57 -2.53
CA GLY A 391 12.46 -9.59 -2.34
C GLY A 391 12.65 -10.48 -3.58
N THR A 392 11.57 -10.89 -4.25
CA THR A 392 11.67 -11.72 -5.47
C THR A 392 12.25 -10.94 -6.64
N TYR A 393 11.86 -9.67 -6.82
CA TYR A 393 12.51 -8.80 -7.82
C TYR A 393 13.99 -8.56 -7.50
N LEU A 394 14.34 -8.40 -6.22
CA LEU A 394 15.74 -8.26 -5.80
C LEU A 394 16.53 -9.54 -6.06
N LEU A 395 15.93 -10.71 -5.84
CA LEU A 395 16.52 -12.00 -6.21
C LEU A 395 16.76 -12.08 -7.72
N GLU A 396 15.75 -11.77 -8.53
CA GLU A 396 15.89 -11.70 -9.99
C GLU A 396 17.06 -10.81 -10.39
N MET A 397 17.12 -9.59 -9.85
CA MET A 397 18.17 -8.62 -10.18
C MET A 397 19.56 -9.06 -9.73
N VAL A 398 19.71 -9.70 -8.57
CA VAL A 398 21.00 -10.26 -8.15
C VAL A 398 21.42 -11.38 -9.09
N LEU A 399 20.52 -12.31 -9.42
CA LEU A 399 20.84 -13.49 -10.22
C LEU A 399 21.20 -13.14 -11.68
N VAL A 400 20.52 -12.18 -12.31
CA VAL A 400 20.83 -11.79 -13.71
C VAL A 400 22.17 -11.05 -13.86
N LYS A 401 22.76 -10.58 -12.75
CA LYS A 401 24.08 -9.91 -12.73
C LYS A 401 25.24 -10.88 -12.43
N LEU A 402 24.94 -12.14 -12.12
CA LEU A 402 25.93 -13.20 -11.99
C LEU A 402 26.40 -13.69 -13.36
N THR A 403 27.65 -14.15 -13.44
CA THR A 403 28.10 -14.91 -14.62
C THR A 403 27.39 -16.27 -14.68
N PRO A 404 27.36 -16.95 -15.84
CA PRO A 404 26.76 -18.28 -15.95
C PRO A 404 27.32 -19.30 -14.94
N ASP A 405 28.63 -19.28 -14.69
CA ASP A 405 29.29 -20.18 -13.73
C ASP A 405 28.91 -19.85 -12.28
N GLU A 406 28.82 -18.56 -11.94
CA GLU A 406 28.36 -18.12 -10.62
C GLU A 406 26.89 -18.49 -10.38
N LEU A 407 26.02 -18.27 -11.36
CA LEU A 407 24.61 -18.66 -11.28
C LEU A 407 24.47 -20.17 -11.07
N LYS A 408 25.22 -20.97 -11.85
CA LYS A 408 25.27 -22.43 -11.69
C LYS A 408 25.73 -22.83 -10.29
N ALA A 409 26.75 -22.17 -9.75
CA ALA A 409 27.26 -22.44 -8.40
C ALA A 409 26.26 -22.08 -7.30
N ARG A 410 25.40 -21.06 -7.51
CA ARG A 410 24.39 -20.61 -6.54
C ARG A 410 23.03 -21.32 -6.67
N ARG A 411 22.77 -22.02 -7.77
CA ARG A 411 21.46 -22.65 -8.05
C ARG A 411 20.96 -23.53 -6.90
N ALA A 412 21.78 -24.44 -6.39
CA ALA A 412 21.38 -25.36 -5.33
C ALA A 412 21.00 -24.61 -4.03
N GLU A 413 21.79 -23.59 -3.66
CA GLU A 413 21.52 -22.73 -2.51
C GLU A 413 20.16 -22.02 -2.65
N VAL A 414 19.90 -21.40 -3.81
CA VAL A 414 18.63 -20.69 -4.05
C VAL A 414 17.43 -21.65 -3.99
N LEU A 415 17.53 -22.82 -4.63
CA LEU A 415 16.44 -23.80 -4.63
C LEU A 415 16.17 -24.36 -3.23
N GLN A 416 17.22 -24.63 -2.45
CA GLN A 416 17.08 -25.09 -1.08
C GLN A 416 16.42 -24.03 -0.17
N LYS A 417 16.77 -22.75 -0.34
CA LYS A 417 16.32 -21.68 0.56
C LYS A 417 14.94 -21.13 0.21
N VAL A 418 14.64 -20.96 -1.08
CA VAL A 418 13.41 -20.29 -1.54
C VAL A 418 12.71 -21.00 -2.69
N GLY A 419 13.18 -22.17 -3.13
CA GLY A 419 12.59 -22.90 -4.26
C GLY A 419 11.10 -23.21 -4.08
N THR A 420 10.70 -23.75 -2.92
CA THR A 420 9.28 -24.01 -2.62
C THR A 420 8.46 -22.73 -2.64
N LEU A 421 8.97 -21.64 -2.07
CA LEU A 421 8.29 -20.34 -2.08
C LEU A 421 8.08 -19.81 -3.50
N LEU A 422 9.11 -19.88 -4.36
CA LEU A 422 9.03 -19.46 -5.75
C LEU A 422 7.98 -20.28 -6.52
N VAL A 423 7.93 -21.59 -6.29
CA VAL A 423 6.94 -22.47 -6.91
C VAL A 423 5.53 -22.16 -6.41
N ASP A 424 5.35 -21.91 -5.12
CA ASP A 424 4.05 -21.50 -4.58
C ASP A 424 3.60 -20.16 -5.19
N MET A 425 4.51 -19.18 -5.29
CA MET A 425 4.23 -17.89 -5.90
C MET A 425 3.91 -17.98 -7.40
N SER A 426 4.47 -18.98 -8.11
CA SER A 426 4.11 -19.22 -9.52
C SER A 426 2.63 -19.58 -9.72
N ALA A 427 1.95 -20.03 -8.66
CA ALA A 427 0.52 -20.35 -8.66
C ALA A 427 -0.39 -19.16 -8.29
N TYR A 428 0.19 -18.03 -7.86
CA TYR A 428 -0.60 -16.86 -7.49
C TYR A 428 -1.26 -16.24 -8.71
N GLN A 429 -2.44 -15.67 -8.51
CA GLN A 429 -3.12 -14.95 -9.58
C GLN A 429 -2.65 -13.50 -9.67
N GLN A 430 -2.21 -12.92 -8.54
CA GLN A 430 -1.69 -11.58 -8.51
C GLN A 430 -0.35 -11.48 -9.27
N PRO A 431 -0.28 -10.73 -10.38
CA PRO A 431 0.83 -10.80 -11.33
C PRO A 431 2.14 -10.29 -10.73
N ILE A 432 2.09 -9.29 -9.85
CA ILE A 432 3.29 -8.70 -9.28
C ILE A 432 4.12 -9.72 -8.48
N ASN A 433 3.50 -10.77 -7.94
CA ASN A 433 4.20 -11.84 -7.21
C ASN A 433 4.48 -13.05 -8.11
N ARG A 434 3.51 -13.44 -8.95
CA ARG A 434 3.65 -14.56 -9.87
C ARG A 434 4.78 -14.35 -10.86
N ASP A 435 4.75 -13.23 -11.56
CA ASP A 435 5.59 -13.01 -12.73
C ASP A 435 7.09 -12.96 -12.38
N PRO A 436 7.57 -12.24 -11.35
CA PRO A 436 8.98 -12.32 -10.96
C PRO A 436 9.37 -13.71 -10.45
N ALA A 437 8.48 -14.44 -9.76
CA ALA A 437 8.76 -15.80 -9.32
C ALA A 437 8.98 -16.75 -10.50
N VAL A 438 8.12 -16.67 -11.53
CA VAL A 438 8.27 -17.43 -12.78
C VAL A 438 9.57 -17.05 -13.50
N LYS A 439 9.93 -15.76 -13.56
CA LYS A 439 11.21 -15.34 -14.17
C LYS A 439 12.42 -15.94 -13.47
N VAL A 440 12.43 -15.93 -12.13
CA VAL A 440 13.50 -16.56 -11.35
C VAL A 440 13.54 -18.08 -11.59
N LEU A 441 12.39 -18.75 -11.60
CA LEU A 441 12.33 -20.20 -11.88
C LEU A 441 12.86 -20.53 -13.28
N ARG A 442 12.49 -19.74 -14.31
CA ARG A 442 13.05 -19.86 -15.67
C ARG A 442 14.56 -19.67 -15.68
N LEU A 443 15.06 -18.64 -15.01
CA LEU A 443 16.50 -18.35 -14.91
C LEU A 443 17.29 -19.50 -14.26
N LEU A 444 16.75 -20.10 -13.20
CA LEU A 444 17.40 -21.20 -12.48
C LEU A 444 17.31 -22.53 -13.23
N SER A 445 16.19 -22.79 -13.91
CA SER A 445 15.90 -24.08 -14.54
C SER A 445 16.43 -24.18 -15.97
N GLY A 446 16.39 -23.09 -16.74
CA GLY A 446 16.47 -23.11 -18.20
C GLY A 446 15.17 -23.57 -18.89
N GLU A 447 14.11 -23.82 -18.13
CA GLU A 447 12.81 -24.31 -18.61
C GLU A 447 11.83 -23.16 -18.80
N ASP A 448 10.78 -23.38 -19.61
CA ASP A 448 9.70 -22.41 -19.84
C ASP A 448 8.31 -23.04 -19.56
N PHE A 449 8.07 -23.43 -18.31
CA PHE A 449 6.79 -24.01 -17.94
C PHE A 449 5.71 -22.92 -17.73
N GLU A 450 4.52 -23.20 -18.24
CA GLU A 450 3.36 -22.32 -18.09
C GLU A 450 2.56 -22.61 -16.82
N ARG A 451 2.55 -23.87 -16.36
CA ARG A 451 1.68 -24.30 -15.25
C ARG A 451 2.45 -24.52 -13.95
N PRO A 452 1.90 -24.10 -12.79
CA PRO A 452 2.53 -24.31 -11.47
C PRO A 452 2.86 -25.76 -11.17
N GLU A 453 2.07 -26.72 -11.65
CA GLU A 453 2.29 -28.15 -11.43
C GLU A 453 3.58 -28.64 -12.08
N GLN A 454 3.96 -28.06 -13.23
CA GLN A 454 5.21 -28.39 -13.91
C GLN A 454 6.40 -27.88 -13.11
N TRP A 455 6.29 -26.68 -12.51
CA TRP A 455 7.29 -26.15 -11.60
C TRP A 455 7.44 -27.02 -10.34
N ARG A 456 6.34 -27.50 -9.74
CA ARG A 456 6.37 -28.45 -8.62
C ARG A 456 7.07 -29.77 -8.99
N GLN A 457 6.74 -30.33 -10.15
CA GLN A 457 7.38 -31.56 -10.66
C GLN A 457 8.87 -31.36 -11.02
N TRP A 458 9.24 -30.17 -11.48
CA TRP A 458 10.63 -29.85 -11.75
C TRP A 458 11.43 -29.72 -10.47
N LEU A 459 10.91 -29.01 -9.47
CA LEU A 459 11.57 -28.82 -8.17
C LEU A 459 11.78 -30.15 -7.45
N SER A 460 10.78 -31.04 -7.42
CA SER A 460 10.91 -32.36 -6.77
C SER A 460 11.97 -33.26 -7.41
N ARG A 461 12.25 -33.09 -8.71
CA ARG A 461 13.33 -33.79 -9.42
C ARG A 461 14.73 -33.28 -9.07
N GLN A 462 14.85 -32.12 -8.41
CA GLN A 462 16.15 -31.56 -8.01
C GLN A 462 16.71 -32.18 -6.71
N GLY A 463 15.93 -33.03 -6.01
CA GLY A 463 16.39 -33.73 -4.81
C GLY A 463 16.46 -32.87 -3.55
N HIS A 464 15.58 -31.87 -3.44
CA HIS A 464 15.48 -30.94 -2.31
C HIS A 464 14.11 -31.00 -1.65
#